data_AF-A0A3D4PTF7-F1
#
_entry.id   AF-A0A3D4PTF7-F1
#
_cell.length_a   1.000
_cell.length_b   1.000
_cell.length_c   1.000
_cell.angle_alpha   90.00
_cell.angle_beta   90.00
_cell.angle_gamma   90.00
#
_symmetry.space_group_name_H-M   'P 1'
#
loop_
_entity.id
_entity.type
_entity.pdbx_description
1 polymer ?
#
loop_
_entity_poly.entity_id
_entity_poly.type
_entity_poly.pdbx_seq_one_letter_code
_entity_poly.pdbx_strand_id
1 'polypeptide(L)'
;MTEIARDVVIVGGSSAGLTAAHELRMAGLSVAVLEAHDRIGDEHDALPQLLAERLGEDVLLSRAVHTVQWSPRPSVVAISDATTVHARFAIFAHRGMSALAIVPGLDPSATEDIPIHFATDDDAARTIALSIVATARS
;
A
#
# COMPACT_ATOMS: atom_id res chain seq x y z
N MET A 1 17.88 8.55 -3.77
CA MET A 1 16.84 8.02 -2.88
C MET A 1 16.02 9.20 -2.40
N THR A 2 14.73 9.22 -2.72
CA THR A 2 13.80 10.28 -2.27
C THR A 2 13.10 9.81 -1.00
N GLU A 3 12.96 10.68 0.00
CA GLU A 3 12.17 10.39 1.19
C GLU A 3 10.85 11.16 1.17
N ILE A 4 9.75 10.44 1.43
CA ILE A 4 8.41 11.03 1.52
C ILE A 4 7.65 10.51 2.74
N ALA A 5 6.77 11.35 3.29
CA ALA A 5 5.85 10.99 4.35
C ALA A 5 4.42 10.88 3.80
N ARG A 6 3.69 9.85 4.22
CA ARG A 6 2.28 9.59 3.88
C ARG A 6 1.55 8.99 5.08
N ASP A 7 0.22 8.96 5.06
CA ASP A 7 -0.54 8.19 6.04
C ASP A 7 -0.45 6.70 5.73
N VAL A 8 -0.56 6.34 4.45
CA VAL A 8 -0.56 4.94 4.00
C VAL A 8 0.40 4.74 2.84
N VAL A 9 1.21 3.67 2.90
CA VAL A 9 1.95 3.17 1.75
C VAL A 9 1.28 1.90 1.21
N ILE A 10 1.12 1.81 -0.09
CA ILE A 10 0.52 0.65 -0.76
C ILE A 10 1.61 0.02 -1.63
N VAL A 11 1.85 -1.27 -1.41
CA VAL A 11 2.86 -2.04 -2.14
C VAL A 11 2.13 -2.86 -3.22
N GLY A 12 2.28 -2.43 -4.48
CA GLY A 12 1.64 -3.01 -5.66
C GLY A 12 0.49 -2.16 -6.20
N GLY A 13 0.53 -1.89 -7.51
CA GLY A 13 -0.46 -1.16 -8.29
C GLY A 13 -1.50 -2.05 -8.98
N SER A 14 -1.98 -3.09 -8.29
CA SER A 14 -3.08 -3.96 -8.77
C SER A 14 -4.45 -3.28 -8.58
N SER A 15 -5.54 -3.93 -9.05
CA SER A 15 -6.91 -3.43 -8.80
C SER A 15 -7.18 -3.20 -7.32
N ALA A 16 -6.79 -4.15 -6.45
CA ALA A 16 -6.99 -4.05 -5.01
C ALA A 16 -6.18 -2.87 -4.42
N GLY A 17 -4.94 -2.69 -4.89
CA GLY A 17 -4.07 -1.60 -4.42
C GLY A 17 -4.60 -0.23 -4.80
N LEU A 18 -5.05 -0.08 -6.04
CA LEU A 18 -5.59 1.18 -6.54
C LEU A 18 -6.98 1.48 -5.99
N THR A 19 -7.79 0.45 -5.73
CA THR A 19 -9.07 0.56 -5.02
C THR A 19 -8.83 1.07 -3.60
N ALA A 20 -7.91 0.45 -2.84
CA ALA A 20 -7.56 0.92 -1.50
C ALA A 20 -7.04 2.36 -1.52
N ALA A 21 -6.13 2.69 -2.46
CA ALA A 21 -5.58 4.03 -2.62
C ALA A 21 -6.68 5.07 -2.87
N HIS A 22 -7.63 4.73 -3.75
CA HIS A 22 -8.76 5.60 -4.09
C HIS A 22 -9.64 5.87 -2.87
N GLU A 23 -10.05 4.83 -2.14
CA GLU A 23 -10.89 4.95 -0.94
C GLU A 23 -10.21 5.77 0.17
N LEU A 24 -8.92 5.51 0.42
CA LEU A 24 -8.13 6.24 1.42
C LEU A 24 -7.96 7.72 1.05
N ARG A 25 -7.68 8.02 -0.21
CA ARG A 25 -7.58 9.40 -0.71
C ARG A 25 -8.92 10.13 -0.62
N MET A 26 -10.02 9.47 -0.99
CA MET A 26 -11.37 10.01 -0.85
C MET A 26 -11.73 10.32 0.62
N ALA A 27 -11.17 9.57 1.57
CA ALA A 27 -11.31 9.81 2.99
C ALA A 27 -10.38 10.92 3.56
N GLY A 28 -9.53 11.51 2.71
CA GLY A 28 -8.62 12.60 3.04
C GLY A 28 -7.24 12.17 3.55
N LEU A 29 -6.90 10.89 3.45
CA LEU A 29 -5.58 10.39 3.85
C LEU A 29 -4.57 10.53 2.71
N SER A 30 -3.33 10.86 3.04
CA SER A 30 -2.23 10.89 2.09
C SER A 30 -1.72 9.47 1.81
N VAL A 31 -1.61 9.09 0.55
CA VAL A 31 -1.26 7.72 0.14
C VAL A 31 -0.09 7.73 -0.84
N ALA A 32 0.79 6.73 -0.81
CA ALA A 32 1.71 6.46 -1.93
C ALA A 32 1.58 5.01 -2.37
N VAL A 33 1.36 4.79 -3.67
CA VAL A 33 1.37 3.47 -4.30
C VAL A 33 2.75 3.24 -4.92
N LEU A 34 3.44 2.19 -4.49
CA LEU A 34 4.73 1.78 -5.02
C LEU A 34 4.53 0.57 -5.93
N GLU A 35 4.78 0.76 -7.22
CA GLU A 35 4.68 -0.30 -8.24
C GLU A 35 6.08 -0.65 -8.75
N ALA A 36 6.41 -1.93 -8.75
CA ALA A 36 7.72 -2.41 -9.20
C ALA A 36 7.92 -2.21 -10.71
N HIS A 37 6.85 -2.33 -11.49
CA HIS A 37 6.85 -2.17 -12.93
C HIS A 37 6.78 -0.69 -13.34
N ASP A 38 7.11 -0.42 -14.60
CA ASP A 38 7.02 0.89 -15.24
C ASP A 38 5.60 1.24 -15.74
N ARG A 39 4.60 0.44 -15.35
CA ARG A 39 3.20 0.58 -15.74
C ARG A 39 2.26 -0.02 -14.70
N ILE A 40 0.98 0.33 -14.79
CA ILE A 40 -0.09 -0.19 -13.94
C ILE A 40 -0.87 -1.29 -14.66
N GLY A 41 -1.32 -2.27 -13.87
CA GLY A 41 -2.22 -3.33 -14.32
C GLY A 41 -1.65 -4.20 -15.44
N ASP A 42 -2.56 -4.85 -16.15
CA ASP A 42 -2.34 -5.69 -17.31
C ASP A 42 -3.31 -5.22 -18.41
N GLU A 43 -2.92 -5.35 -19.70
CA GLU A 43 -3.56 -4.65 -20.84
C GLU A 43 -5.09 -4.85 -20.98
N HIS A 44 -5.68 -5.78 -20.22
CA HIS A 44 -7.07 -6.20 -20.35
C HIS A 44 -8.02 -5.60 -19.30
N ASP A 45 -7.53 -4.83 -18.31
CA ASP A 45 -8.37 -4.21 -17.27
C ASP A 45 -8.25 -2.67 -17.26
N ALA A 46 -9.32 -2.00 -17.66
CA ALA A 46 -9.36 -0.54 -17.80
C ALA A 46 -9.57 0.21 -16.47
N LEU A 47 -10.13 -0.45 -15.45
CA LEU A 47 -10.45 0.22 -14.18
C LEU A 47 -9.17 0.59 -13.39
N PRO A 48 -8.18 -0.30 -13.20
CA PRO A 48 -6.90 0.03 -12.57
C PRO A 48 -6.24 1.25 -13.24
N GLN A 49 -6.21 1.28 -14.57
CA GLN A 49 -5.61 2.40 -15.31
C GLN A 49 -6.31 3.73 -15.02
N LEU A 50 -7.64 3.76 -15.02
CA LEU A 50 -8.42 4.96 -14.68
C LEU A 50 -8.18 5.44 -13.24
N LEU A 51 -8.09 4.50 -12.28
CA LEU A 51 -7.81 4.84 -10.88
C LEU A 51 -6.39 5.40 -10.72
N ALA A 52 -5.41 4.80 -11.38
CA ALA A 52 -4.05 5.29 -11.38
C ALA A 52 -3.94 6.70 -11.97
N GLU A 53 -4.60 6.96 -13.09
CA GLU A 53 -4.67 8.30 -13.70
C GLU A 53 -5.27 9.34 -12.74
N ARG A 54 -6.32 8.96 -12.00
CA ARG A 54 -6.93 9.83 -10.99
C ARG A 54 -6.01 10.10 -9.81
N LEU A 55 -5.27 9.10 -9.35
CA LEU A 55 -4.32 9.21 -8.26
C LEU A 55 -3.08 10.03 -8.66
N GLY A 56 -2.69 10.00 -9.93
CA GLY A 56 -1.64 10.85 -10.48
C GLY A 56 -0.29 10.62 -9.80
N GLU A 57 0.27 11.68 -9.21
CA GLU A 57 1.60 11.67 -8.57
C GLU A 57 1.71 10.76 -7.33
N ASP A 58 0.58 10.29 -6.81
CA ASP A 58 0.56 9.32 -5.71
C ASP A 58 0.93 7.90 -6.16
N VAL A 59 0.97 7.64 -7.48
CA VAL A 59 1.39 6.35 -8.05
C VAL A 59 2.82 6.45 -8.56
N LEU A 60 3.73 5.75 -7.88
CA LEU A 60 5.16 5.76 -8.14
C LEU A 60 5.59 4.45 -8.80
N LEU A 61 5.85 4.53 -10.10
CA LEU A 61 6.28 3.41 -10.94
C LEU A 61 7.80 3.16 -10.81
N SER A 62 8.22 1.95 -11.17
CA SER A 62 9.62 1.50 -11.07
C SER A 62 10.17 1.69 -9.65
N ARG A 63 9.38 1.34 -8.63
CA ARG A 63 9.70 1.38 -7.21
C ARG A 63 9.48 0.00 -6.60
N ALA A 64 10.35 -0.95 -6.96
CA ALA A 64 10.28 -2.28 -6.36
C ALA A 64 10.62 -2.16 -4.87
N VAL A 65 9.67 -2.53 -4.02
CA VAL A 65 9.85 -2.52 -2.56
C VAL A 65 10.58 -3.79 -2.16
N HIS A 66 11.75 -3.64 -1.54
CA HIS A 66 12.56 -4.77 -1.11
C HIS A 66 12.49 -4.99 0.41
N THR A 67 12.06 -3.98 1.17
CA THR A 67 11.96 -4.08 2.63
C THR A 67 10.88 -3.15 3.16
N VAL A 68 10.06 -3.65 4.08
CA VAL A 68 9.11 -2.88 4.86
C VAL A 68 9.38 -3.14 6.34
N GLN A 69 9.89 -2.11 7.01
CA GLN A 69 10.08 -2.12 8.46
C GLN A 69 8.80 -1.62 9.13
N TRP A 70 8.49 -2.12 10.33
CA TRP A 70 7.27 -1.74 11.03
C TRP A 70 7.43 -1.80 12.54
N SER A 71 6.52 -1.14 13.25
CA SER A 71 6.37 -1.26 14.71
C SER A 71 4.90 -1.21 15.14
N PRO A 72 4.52 -1.73 16.32
CA PRO A 72 3.13 -1.72 16.81
C PRO A 72 2.58 -0.31 17.09
N ARG A 73 3.44 0.68 17.36
CA ARG A 73 3.01 2.08 17.24
C ARG A 73 2.95 2.37 15.74
N PRO A 74 1.78 2.70 15.17
CA PRO A 74 1.55 2.61 13.73
C PRO A 74 2.57 3.44 12.96
N SER A 75 3.60 2.73 12.51
CA SER A 75 4.80 3.26 11.91
C SER A 75 5.32 2.18 10.99
N VAL A 76 5.44 2.55 9.72
CA VAL A 76 5.86 1.71 8.62
C VAL A 76 6.90 2.49 7.82
N VAL A 77 7.97 1.83 7.43
CA VAL A 77 8.97 2.38 6.51
C VAL A 77 9.13 1.41 5.36
N ALA A 78 8.60 1.77 4.19
CA ALA A 78 8.78 1.01 2.95
C ALA A 78 9.98 1.54 2.18
N ILE A 79 10.90 0.65 1.84
CA ILE A 79 12.16 0.96 1.17
C ILE A 79 12.13 0.31 -0.22
N SER A 80 12.29 1.14 -1.24
CA SER A 80 12.33 0.73 -2.65
C SER A 80 13.63 1.18 -3.33
N ASP A 81 13.81 0.79 -4.59
CA ASP A 81 14.99 1.14 -5.40
C ASP A 81 15.33 2.65 -5.42
N ALA A 82 14.32 3.51 -5.38
CA ALA A 82 14.49 4.95 -5.55
C ALA A 82 13.74 5.82 -4.54
N THR A 83 12.81 5.26 -3.76
CA THR A 83 12.00 5.98 -2.78
C THR A 83 11.93 5.24 -1.45
N THR A 84 12.07 5.97 -0.34
CA THR A 84 11.69 5.52 1.01
C THR A 84 10.42 6.25 1.43
N VAL A 85 9.40 5.50 1.85
CA VAL A 85 8.12 6.04 2.31
C VAL A 85 7.98 5.78 3.80
N HIS A 86 7.89 6.86 4.57
CA HIS A 86 7.50 6.83 5.97
C HIS A 86 5.99 6.94 6.06
N ALA A 87 5.34 5.93 6.62
CA ALA A 87 3.89 5.84 6.72
C ALA A 87 3.42 5.40 8.10
N ARG A 88 2.12 5.53 8.35
CA ARG A 88 1.48 4.99 9.55
C ARG A 88 1.01 3.57 9.32
N PHE A 89 0.59 3.26 8.10
CA PHE A 89 0.04 1.97 7.68
C PHE A 89 0.63 1.50 6.35
N ALA A 90 0.66 0.20 6.13
CA ALA A 90 0.94 -0.43 4.84
C ALA A 90 -0.17 -1.37 4.39
N ILE A 91 -0.46 -1.36 3.09
CA ILE A 91 -1.31 -2.35 2.43
C ILE A 91 -0.48 -3.05 1.36
N PHE A 92 -0.39 -4.37 1.42
CA PHE A 92 0.20 -5.20 0.38
C PHE A 92 -0.91 -5.68 -0.56
N ALA A 93 -0.84 -5.24 -1.81
CA ALA A 93 -1.87 -5.44 -2.82
C ALA A 93 -1.40 -6.39 -3.93
N HIS A 94 -0.98 -7.59 -3.52
CA HIS A 94 -0.50 -8.62 -4.44
C HIS A 94 -0.95 -10.01 -3.97
N ARG A 95 -0.96 -10.98 -4.89
CA ARG A 95 -1.35 -12.36 -4.59
C ARG A 95 -0.13 -13.16 -4.14
N GLY A 96 0.01 -13.41 -2.84
CA GLY A 96 0.89 -14.49 -2.33
C GLY A 96 1.77 -14.15 -1.12
N MET A 97 2.41 -15.21 -0.60
CA MET A 97 3.29 -15.23 0.58
C MET A 97 4.56 -14.39 0.42
N SER A 98 4.85 -13.89 -0.78
CA SER A 98 6.06 -13.13 -1.10
C SER A 98 6.22 -11.84 -0.29
N ALA A 99 5.13 -11.20 0.16
CA ALA A 99 5.24 -10.03 1.03
C ALA A 99 5.94 -10.35 2.35
N LEU A 100 5.69 -11.52 2.94
CA LEU A 100 6.31 -11.86 4.24
C LEU A 100 7.84 -11.88 4.15
N ALA A 101 8.39 -12.18 2.98
CA ALA A 101 9.83 -12.14 2.75
C ALA A 101 10.43 -10.72 2.84
N ILE A 102 9.62 -9.69 2.57
CA ILE A 102 10.05 -8.28 2.62
C ILE A 102 9.60 -7.55 3.89
N VAL A 103 8.88 -8.21 4.81
CA VAL A 103 8.49 -7.64 6.11
C VAL A 103 9.18 -8.38 7.26
N PRO A 104 10.46 -8.10 7.55
CA PRO A 104 11.20 -8.79 8.60
C PRO A 104 10.53 -8.61 9.96
N GLY A 105 10.45 -9.70 10.73
CA GLY A 105 9.89 -9.70 12.09
C GLY A 105 8.36 -9.68 12.14
N LEU A 106 7.67 -9.74 11.00
CA LEU A 106 6.21 -9.95 10.99
C LEU A 106 5.89 -11.39 11.37
N ASP A 107 5.26 -11.57 12.53
CA ASP A 107 4.67 -12.85 12.92
C ASP A 107 3.36 -13.03 12.14
N PRO A 108 3.24 -14.05 11.26
CA PRO A 108 2.01 -14.29 10.50
C PRO A 108 0.83 -14.70 11.39
N SER A 109 1.06 -15.04 12.66
CA SER A 109 0.02 -15.31 13.65
C SER A 109 -0.38 -14.09 14.48
N ALA A 110 0.28 -12.93 14.29
CA ALA A 110 -0.14 -11.68 14.95
C ALA A 110 -1.50 -11.24 14.40
N THR A 111 -2.52 -11.26 15.25
CA THR A 111 -3.91 -10.98 14.85
C THR A 111 -4.41 -9.59 15.23
N GLU A 112 -3.68 -8.82 16.05
CA GLU A 112 -4.14 -7.53 16.56
C GLU A 112 -3.02 -6.47 16.56
N ASP A 113 -3.39 -5.21 16.29
CA ASP A 113 -2.57 -3.99 16.40
C ASP A 113 -1.28 -3.91 15.57
N ILE A 114 -1.24 -4.56 14.40
CA ILE A 114 -0.16 -4.34 13.43
C ILE A 114 -0.61 -3.39 12.31
N PRO A 115 0.24 -2.41 11.91
CA PRO A 115 -0.09 -1.47 10.83
C PRO A 115 0.12 -2.06 9.43
N ILE A 116 0.12 -3.39 9.29
CA ILE A 116 0.39 -4.11 8.05
C ILE A 116 -0.85 -4.90 7.65
N HIS A 117 -1.35 -4.63 6.44
CA HIS A 117 -2.57 -5.24 5.93
C HIS A 117 -2.32 -5.90 4.57
N PHE A 118 -3.09 -6.94 4.26
CA PHE A 118 -3.00 -7.68 3.00
C PHE A 118 -4.34 -7.63 2.27
N ALA A 119 -4.37 -7.02 1.09
CA ALA A 119 -5.57 -6.94 0.26
C ALA A 119 -5.44 -7.92 -0.91
N THR A 120 -6.18 -9.02 -0.86
CA THR A 120 -6.15 -10.10 -1.87
C THR A 120 -7.06 -9.83 -3.07
N ASP A 121 -8.02 -8.92 -2.89
CA ASP A 121 -9.08 -8.54 -3.81
C ASP A 121 -9.64 -7.16 -3.42
N ASP A 122 -10.55 -6.65 -4.25
CA ASP A 122 -11.10 -5.29 -4.13
C ASP A 122 -12.01 -5.12 -2.90
N ASP A 123 -12.72 -6.18 -2.50
CA ASP A 123 -13.61 -6.15 -1.32
C ASP A 123 -12.77 -6.11 -0.03
N ALA A 124 -11.70 -6.92 0.04
CA ALA A 124 -10.72 -6.86 1.12
C ALA A 124 -10.06 -5.48 1.18
N ALA A 125 -9.65 -4.93 0.04
CA ALA A 125 -9.07 -3.59 -0.07
C ALA A 125 -9.99 -2.50 0.52
N ARG A 126 -11.27 -2.49 0.14
CA ARG A 126 -12.24 -1.51 0.68
C ARG A 126 -12.45 -1.68 2.19
N THR A 127 -12.57 -2.92 2.66
CA THR A 127 -12.73 -3.23 4.09
C THR A 127 -11.54 -2.72 4.91
N ILE A 128 -10.31 -3.00 4.44
CA ILE A 128 -9.07 -2.53 5.06
C ILE A 128 -9.00 -1.01 5.06
N ALA A 129 -9.29 -0.36 3.93
CA ALA A 129 -9.27 1.10 3.82
C ALA A 129 -10.22 1.76 4.84
N LEU A 130 -11.44 1.25 4.97
CA LEU A 130 -12.40 1.75 5.96
C LEU A 130 -11.91 1.56 7.40
N SER A 131 -11.31 0.41 7.72
CA SER A 131 -10.73 0.17 9.04
C SER A 131 -9.59 1.15 9.34
N ILE A 132 -8.69 1.37 8.38
CA ILE A 132 -7.59 2.33 8.52
C ILE A 132 -8.14 3.74 8.72
N VAL A 133 -9.17 4.15 7.98
CA VAL A 133 -9.80 5.47 8.14
C VAL A 133 -10.40 5.63 9.54
N ALA A 134 -11.04 4.58 10.08
CA ALA A 134 -11.57 4.60 11.44
C ALA A 134 -10.45 4.78 12.47
N THR A 135 -9.38 3.99 12.37
CA THR A 135 -8.21 4.08 13.27
C THR A 135 -7.43 5.39 13.10
N ALA A 136 -7.39 5.96 11.89
CA ALA A 136 -6.64 7.18 11.64
C ALA A 136 -7.29 8.42 12.27
N ARG A 137 -8.60 8.34 12.56
CA ARG A 137 -9.44 9.41 13.12
C ARG A 137 -9.64 9.32 14.63
N SER A 138 -9.32 8.18 15.25
CA SER A 138 -9.32 8.01 16.72
C SER A 138 -8.05 8.58 17.35
#